data_AF-A0A800DS60-F1
#
_entry.id   AF-A0A800DS60-F1
#
_cell.length_a   1.000
_cell.length_b   1.000
_cell.length_c   1.000
_cell.angle_alpha   90.00
_cell.angle_beta   90.00
_cell.angle_gamma   90.00
#
_symmetry.space_group_name_H-M   'P 1'
#
loop_
_entity.id
_entity.type
_entity.pdbx_description
1 polymer ?
#
loop_
_entity_poly.entity_id
_entity_poly.type
_entity_poly.pdbx_seq_one_letter_code
_entity_poly.pdbx_strand_id
1 'polypeptide(L)'
;MKKIINLFLITILLLLTCSASTFAQILVPEGNVAFVIASADDKTPTLTNREKVVSDKLKALGYSDITYVGSDKVAKSDLSKARFIIATEKQTMDAATVNSLIESGKGIALLYNAGNVVGGSWESRAIGGRYG
;
A
#
# COMPACT_ATOMS: atom_id res chain seq x y z
N MET A 1 36.41 -16.66 -35.89
CA MET A 1 35.55 -15.46 -35.92
C MET A 1 34.14 -15.67 -35.33
N LYS A 2 33.95 -16.59 -34.35
CA LYS A 2 32.62 -16.89 -33.74
C LYS A 2 32.41 -16.30 -32.32
N LYS A 3 33.45 -15.76 -31.67
CA LYS A 3 33.36 -15.23 -30.30
C LYS A 3 32.85 -13.79 -30.20
N ILE A 4 32.98 -12.97 -31.25
CA ILE A 4 32.61 -11.55 -31.23
C ILE A 4 31.09 -11.35 -31.31
N ILE A 5 30.39 -12.23 -32.04
CA ILE A 5 28.92 -12.16 -32.20
C ILE A 5 28.20 -12.43 -30.87
N ASN A 6 28.73 -13.33 -30.05
CA ASN A 6 28.10 -13.70 -28.77
C ASN A 6 28.25 -12.61 -27.70
N LEU A 7 29.35 -11.84 -27.74
CA LEU A 7 29.57 -10.74 -26.80
C LEU A 7 28.73 -9.51 -27.15
N PHE A 8 28.49 -9.25 -28.45
CA PHE A 8 27.63 -8.15 -28.91
C PHE A 8 26.15 -8.40 -28.59
N LEU A 9 25.66 -9.64 -28.72
CA LEU A 9 24.28 -9.98 -28.33
C LEU A 9 24.03 -9.87 -26.83
N ILE A 10 25.00 -10.26 -25.99
CA ILE A 10 24.87 -10.14 -24.52
C ILE A 10 24.89 -8.67 -24.09
N THR A 11 25.69 -7.83 -24.75
CA THR A 11 25.77 -6.39 -24.42
C THR A 11 24.51 -5.64 -24.86
N ILE A 12 23.91 -6.03 -25.99
CA ILE A 12 22.62 -5.46 -26.45
C ILE A 12 21.45 -5.95 -25.58
N LEU A 13 21.51 -7.18 -25.05
CA LEU A 13 20.51 -7.69 -24.10
C LEU A 13 20.60 -6.98 -22.73
N LEU A 14 21.79 -6.55 -22.31
CA LEU A 14 21.97 -5.77 -21.08
C LEU A 14 21.54 -4.30 -21.20
N LEU A 15 21.52 -3.73 -22.40
CA LEU A 15 21.04 -2.36 -22.68
C LEU A 15 19.54 -2.29 -22.94
N LEU A 16 18.87 -3.44 -23.07
CA LEU A 16 17.42 -3.54 -23.27
C LEU A 16 16.64 -3.76 -21.96
N THR A 17 17.22 -3.45 -20.79
CA THR A 17 16.39 -3.15 -19.61
C THR A 17 15.83 -1.74 -19.76
N CYS A 18 14.85 -1.68 -20.65
CA CYS A 18 13.64 -0.89 -20.53
C CYS A 18 13.83 0.51 -19.91
N SER A 19 13.92 1.52 -20.78
CA SER A 19 13.25 2.80 -20.51
C SER A 19 11.74 2.57 -20.49
N ALA A 20 11.25 1.76 -19.53
CA ALA A 20 9.87 1.80 -19.13
C ALA A 20 9.67 3.17 -18.51
N SER A 21 8.67 3.91 -18.99
CA SER A 21 8.09 5.02 -18.24
C SER A 21 7.94 4.56 -16.79
N THR A 22 8.79 5.06 -15.89
CA THR A 22 8.75 4.66 -14.49
C THR A 22 7.54 5.33 -13.87
N PHE A 23 6.36 4.75 -14.09
CA PHE A 23 5.29 4.93 -13.13
C PHE A 23 5.86 4.45 -11.80
N ALA A 24 6.01 5.36 -10.84
CA ALA A 24 6.67 5.08 -9.58
C ALA A 24 5.93 3.94 -8.85
N GLN A 25 6.46 2.72 -8.99
CA GLN A 25 5.99 1.53 -8.31
C GLN A 25 6.75 1.42 -6.99
N ILE A 26 6.02 1.25 -5.88
CA ILE A 26 6.62 1.01 -4.58
C ILE A 26 6.69 -0.51 -4.40
N LEU A 27 7.89 -1.01 -4.10
CA LEU A 27 8.13 -2.38 -3.68
C LEU A 27 8.22 -2.40 -2.16
N VAL A 28 7.27 -3.06 -1.50
CA VAL A 28 7.32 -3.23 -0.04
C VAL A 28 8.25 -4.42 0.27
N PRO A 29 9.37 -4.21 0.99
CA PRO A 29 10.26 -5.29 1.39
C PRO A 29 9.55 -6.31 2.28
N GLU A 30 10.06 -7.53 2.27
CA GLU A 30 9.54 -8.60 3.12
C GLU A 30 9.66 -8.24 4.60
N GLY A 31 8.58 -8.45 5.36
CA GLY A 31 8.52 -8.16 6.79
C GLY A 31 8.13 -6.73 7.13
N ASN A 32 8.17 -5.80 6.17
CA ASN A 32 7.75 -4.42 6.38
C ASN A 32 6.23 -4.30 6.49
N VAL A 33 5.78 -3.31 7.26
CA VAL A 33 4.38 -2.87 7.25
C VAL A 33 4.18 -1.91 6.08
N ALA A 34 3.22 -2.22 5.21
CA ALA A 34 2.82 -1.28 4.16
C ALA A 34 1.83 -0.27 4.75
N PHE A 35 2.27 0.96 4.95
CA PHE A 35 1.41 2.03 5.43
C PHE A 35 1.00 2.92 4.27
N VAL A 36 -0.24 2.76 3.82
CA VAL A 36 -0.84 3.62 2.80
C VAL A 36 -1.27 4.95 3.41
N ILE A 37 -0.75 6.04 2.83
CA ILE A 37 -0.89 7.39 3.33
C ILE A 37 -1.64 8.28 2.33
N ALA A 38 -2.26 9.36 2.82
CA ALA A 38 -2.97 10.33 2.01
C ALA A 38 -2.04 11.10 1.06
N SER A 39 -0.80 11.37 1.50
CA SER A 39 0.21 12.06 0.68
C SER A 39 0.61 11.23 -0.54
N ALA A 40 0.96 11.91 -1.64
CA ALA A 40 1.59 11.29 -2.80
C ALA A 40 3.10 11.14 -2.65
N ASP A 41 3.73 11.82 -1.68
CA ASP A 41 5.16 11.63 -1.35
C ASP A 41 5.32 10.45 -0.41
N ASP A 42 5.96 9.38 -0.90
CA ASP A 42 6.23 8.12 -0.22
C ASP A 42 7.63 8.03 0.42
N LYS A 43 8.52 8.97 0.09
CA LYS A 43 9.91 8.98 0.60
C LYS A 43 10.05 9.85 1.83
N THR A 44 9.42 11.03 1.80
CA THR A 44 9.44 12.02 2.89
C THR A 44 8.04 12.52 3.20
N PRO A 45 7.10 11.60 3.50
CA PRO A 45 5.70 11.97 3.63
C PRO A 45 5.47 12.99 4.74
N THR A 46 4.71 14.04 4.42
CA THR A 46 4.03 14.82 5.44
C THR A 46 2.79 14.06 5.89
N LEU A 47 2.88 13.39 7.03
CA LEU A 47 1.79 12.61 7.59
C LEU A 47 0.72 13.50 8.21
N THR A 48 -0.55 13.08 8.12
CA THR A 48 -1.60 13.68 8.95
C THR A 48 -1.36 13.39 10.43
N ASN A 49 -2.02 14.13 11.33
CA ASN A 49 -1.95 13.84 12.77
C ASN A 49 -2.35 12.39 13.09
N ARG A 50 -3.34 11.83 12.38
CA ARG A 50 -3.79 10.45 12.59
C ARG A 50 -2.78 9.45 12.07
N GLU A 51 -2.25 9.68 10.87
CA GLU A 51 -1.19 8.85 10.30
C GLU A 51 0.05 8.82 11.18
N LYS A 52 0.44 9.97 11.72
CA LYS A 52 1.55 10.08 12.66
C LYS A 52 1.30 9.25 13.93
N VAL A 53 0.12 9.37 14.54
CA VAL A 53 -0.23 8.58 15.74
C VAL A 53 -0.19 7.09 15.46
N VAL A 54 -0.70 6.65 14.30
CA VAL A 54 -0.67 5.23 13.90
C VAL A 54 0.76 4.76 13.63
N SER A 55 1.58 5.56 12.95
CA SER A 55 3.00 5.27 12.72
C SER A 55 3.77 5.15 14.04
N ASP A 56 3.57 6.08 14.97
CA ASP A 56 4.19 6.06 16.29
C ASP A 56 3.73 4.83 17.10
N LYS A 57 2.45 4.44 17.00
CA LYS A 57 1.92 3.24 17.64
C LYS A 57 2.50 1.96 17.04
N LEU A 58 2.61 1.87 15.71
CA LEU A 58 3.24 0.74 15.03
C LEU A 58 4.69 0.56 15.50
N LYS A 59 5.46 1.65 15.55
CA LYS A 59 6.84 1.64 16.06
C LYS A 59 6.89 1.20 17.52
N ALA A 60 5.99 1.70 18.36
CA ALA A 60 5.90 1.30 19.77
C ALA A 60 5.54 -0.18 19.97
N LEU A 61 4.86 -0.80 19.00
CA LEU A 61 4.56 -2.24 18.96
C LEU A 61 5.72 -3.07 18.38
N GLY A 62 6.83 -2.45 18.00
CA GLY A 62 8.00 -3.13 17.44
C GLY A 62 8.01 -3.21 15.91
N TYR A 63 7.09 -2.54 15.21
CA TYR A 63 7.12 -2.43 13.75
C TYR A 63 7.95 -1.20 13.36
N SER A 64 9.27 -1.30 13.45
CA SER A 64 10.20 -0.25 13.03
C SER A 64 10.26 -0.08 11.50
N ASP A 65 10.07 -1.16 10.76
CA ASP A 65 10.21 -1.21 9.31
C ASP A 65 8.86 -0.93 8.63
N ILE A 66 8.56 0.37 8.50
CA ILE A 66 7.35 0.87 7.84
C ILE A 66 7.71 1.38 6.45
N THR A 67 7.09 0.83 5.43
CA THR A 67 7.15 1.36 4.06
C THR A 67 5.90 2.19 3.81
N TYR A 68 6.08 3.49 3.63
CA TYR A 68 4.99 4.38 3.24
C TYR A 68 4.66 4.18 1.77
N VAL A 69 3.37 4.13 1.46
CA VAL A 69 2.85 3.96 0.10
C VAL A 69 1.90 5.12 -0.18
N GLY A 70 2.27 5.98 -1.13
CA GLY A 70 1.40 7.07 -1.55
C GLY A 70 0.09 6.54 -2.13
N SER A 71 -1.03 7.19 -1.81
CA SER A 71 -2.38 6.80 -2.26
C SER A 71 -2.48 6.66 -3.79
N ASP A 72 -1.76 7.49 -4.54
CA ASP A 72 -1.67 7.49 -6.00
C ASP A 72 -0.88 6.32 -6.59
N LYS A 73 -0.11 5.60 -5.76
CA LYS A 73 0.80 4.54 -6.17
C LYS A 73 0.33 3.15 -5.76
N VAL A 74 -0.68 3.03 -4.88
CA VAL A 74 -1.13 1.74 -4.33
C VAL A 74 -1.44 0.73 -5.41
N ALA A 75 -2.27 1.08 -6.40
CA ALA A 75 -2.70 0.18 -7.47
C ALA A 75 -1.55 -0.34 -8.34
N LYS A 76 -0.39 0.33 -8.31
CA LYS A 76 0.81 -0.03 -9.06
C LYS A 76 1.89 -0.65 -8.18
N SER A 77 1.71 -0.63 -6.87
CA SER A 77 2.72 -1.07 -5.90
C SER A 77 2.61 -2.56 -5.63
N ASP A 78 3.75 -3.19 -5.35
CA ASP A 78 3.78 -4.59 -4.92
C ASP A 78 3.71 -4.65 -3.40
N LEU A 79 2.52 -5.02 -2.91
CA LEU A 79 2.22 -5.21 -1.49
C LEU A 79 2.27 -6.68 -1.07
N SER A 80 2.64 -7.59 -1.98
CA SER A 80 2.56 -9.04 -1.77
C SER A 80 3.50 -9.55 -0.68
N LYS A 81 4.57 -8.84 -0.37
CA LYS A 81 5.53 -9.20 0.69
C LYS A 81 5.34 -8.44 1.98
N ALA A 82 4.38 -7.51 2.03
CA ALA A 82 4.05 -6.78 3.24
C ALA A 82 3.60 -7.74 4.34
N ARG A 83 4.04 -7.49 5.58
CA ARG A 83 3.60 -8.24 6.76
C ARG A 83 2.10 -8.07 7.00
N PHE A 84 1.63 -6.84 6.85
CA PHE A 84 0.22 -6.45 6.70
C PHE A 84 0.17 -5.05 6.10
N ILE A 85 -1.01 -4.69 5.60
CA ILE A 85 -1.30 -3.39 5.00
C ILE A 85 -2.17 -2.59 5.97
N ILE A 86 -1.87 -1.31 6.14
CA ILE A 86 -2.65 -0.41 6.99
C ILE A 86 -2.90 0.92 6.29
N ALA A 87 -4.09 1.48 6.48
CA ALA A 87 -4.47 2.80 5.99
C ALA A 87 -5.38 3.52 6.99
N THR A 88 -5.31 4.86 7.01
CA THR A 88 -6.02 5.68 8.00
C THR A 88 -6.93 6.74 7.42
N GLU A 89 -6.59 7.30 6.26
CA GLU A 89 -7.33 8.42 5.66
C GLU A 89 -8.27 7.95 4.54
N LYS A 90 -9.25 8.78 4.17
CA LYS A 90 -10.21 8.47 3.11
C LYS A 90 -9.49 8.40 1.76
N GLN A 91 -9.95 7.52 0.87
CA GLN A 91 -9.46 7.41 -0.51
C GLN A 91 -7.96 7.06 -0.62
N THR A 92 -7.37 6.50 0.43
CA THR A 92 -6.02 5.94 0.37
C THR A 92 -5.96 4.67 -0.45
N MET A 93 -7.04 3.88 -0.48
CA MET A 93 -7.21 2.69 -1.31
C MET A 93 -8.63 2.65 -1.87
N ASP A 94 -8.82 2.04 -3.05
CA ASP A 94 -10.16 1.75 -3.59
C ASP A 94 -10.67 0.37 -3.14
N ALA A 95 -11.98 0.15 -3.30
CA ALA A 95 -12.65 -1.07 -2.86
C ALA A 95 -12.10 -2.33 -3.55
N ALA A 96 -11.78 -2.23 -4.85
CA ALA A 96 -11.29 -3.34 -5.65
C ALA A 96 -9.92 -3.81 -5.15
N THR A 97 -9.03 -2.86 -4.86
CA THR A 97 -7.71 -3.10 -4.29
C THR A 97 -7.80 -3.76 -2.92
N VAL A 98 -8.66 -3.23 -2.03
CA VAL A 98 -8.87 -3.84 -0.71
C VAL A 98 -9.39 -5.27 -0.84
N ASN A 99 -10.42 -5.51 -1.66
CA ASN A 99 -10.99 -6.84 -1.84
C ASN A 99 -9.97 -7.83 -2.42
N SER A 100 -9.19 -7.42 -3.43
CA SER A 100 -8.14 -8.26 -4.02
C SER A 100 -7.04 -8.63 -3.01
N LEU A 101 -6.65 -7.70 -2.14
CA LEU A 101 -5.70 -7.97 -1.06
C LEU A 101 -6.28 -8.94 -0.01
N ILE A 102 -7.57 -8.82 0.33
CA ILE A 102 -8.25 -9.75 1.25
C ILE A 102 -8.33 -11.14 0.63
N GLU A 103 -8.77 -11.25 -0.63
CA GLU A 103 -8.93 -12.51 -1.36
C GLU A 103 -7.59 -13.21 -1.58
N SER A 104 -6.48 -12.46 -1.68
CA SER A 104 -5.11 -13.01 -1.71
C SER A 104 -4.54 -13.37 -0.33
N GLY A 105 -5.36 -13.29 0.74
CA GLY A 105 -4.99 -13.71 2.09
C GLY A 105 -4.14 -12.70 2.85
N LYS A 106 -4.11 -11.42 2.45
CA LYS A 106 -3.35 -10.38 3.15
C LYS A 106 -4.11 -9.83 4.34
N GLY A 107 -3.38 -9.60 5.43
CA GLY A 107 -3.90 -8.85 6.57
C GLY A 107 -4.01 -7.37 6.21
N ILE A 108 -5.19 -6.79 6.36
CA ILE A 108 -5.46 -5.38 6.11
C ILE A 108 -6.13 -4.76 7.33
N ALA A 109 -5.65 -3.59 7.75
CA ALA A 109 -6.29 -2.75 8.75
C ALA A 109 -6.72 -1.42 8.12
N LEU A 110 -8.02 -1.19 8.03
CA LEU A 110 -8.59 0.09 7.62
C LEU A 110 -9.06 0.84 8.85
N LEU A 111 -8.39 1.95 9.17
CA LEU A 111 -8.68 2.77 10.34
C LEU A 111 -9.42 4.04 9.95
N TYR A 112 -10.15 4.61 10.91
CA TYR A 112 -10.89 5.86 10.75
C TYR A 112 -11.78 5.86 9.49
N ASN A 113 -11.51 6.71 8.50
CA ASN A 113 -12.31 6.87 7.27
C ASN A 113 -11.75 6.07 6.07
N ALA A 114 -10.63 5.35 6.22
CA ALA A 114 -10.13 4.43 5.19
C ALA A 114 -11.11 3.28 4.93
N GLY A 115 -11.89 2.86 5.94
CA GLY A 115 -12.89 1.79 5.82
C GLY A 115 -14.09 2.14 4.95
N ASN A 116 -14.32 3.41 4.64
CA ASN A 116 -15.50 3.87 3.88
C ASN A 116 -15.59 3.30 2.46
N VAL A 117 -14.48 2.78 1.90
CA VAL A 117 -14.45 2.25 0.53
C VAL A 117 -14.98 0.81 0.45
N VAL A 118 -14.89 0.05 1.53
CA VAL A 118 -15.44 -1.32 1.63
C VAL A 118 -16.71 -1.39 2.48
N GLY A 119 -17.09 -0.27 3.11
CA GLY A 119 -18.32 -0.14 3.88
C GLY A 119 -19.47 0.42 3.05
N GLY A 120 -20.54 -0.36 2.89
CA GLY A 120 -21.89 0.13 2.63
C GLY A 120 -22.50 0.79 3.87
N SER A 121 -23.78 1.14 3.82
CA SER A 121 -24.51 1.77 4.93
C SER A 121 -24.19 1.06 6.25
N TRP A 122 -23.50 1.76 7.15
CA TRP A 122 -23.43 1.35 8.54
C TRP A 122 -24.86 1.46 9.09
N GLU A 123 -25.59 0.35 9.07
CA GLU A 123 -26.89 0.25 9.70
C GLU A 123 -26.69 0.42 11.21
N SER A 124 -26.69 1.67 11.70
CA SER A 124 -27.09 1.90 13.09
C SER A 124 -28.59 1.66 13.10
N ARG A 125 -29.01 0.40 13.21
CA ARG A 125 -30.40 0.12 13.57
C ARG A 125 -30.54 0.66 14.99
N ALA A 126 -31.00 1.90 15.12
CA ALA A 126 -31.49 2.39 16.38
C ALA A 126 -32.61 1.42 16.75
N ILE A 127 -32.34 0.53 17.69
CA ILE A 127 -33.40 -0.21 18.37
C ILE A 127 -34.13 0.87 19.14
N GLY A 128 -35.09 1.50 18.50
CA GLY A 128 -36.02 2.44 19.10
C GLY A 128 -36.86 1.66 20.09
N GLY A 129 -36.28 1.45 21.28
CA GLY A 129 -37.00 0.97 22.45
C GLY A 129 -38.01 2.03 22.83
N ARG A 130 -39.24 1.88 22.33
CA ARG A 130 -40.42 2.43 22.98
C ARG A 130 -40.57 1.70 24.32
N TYR A 131 -39.94 2.21 25.35
CA TYR A 131 -40.40 2.01 26.71
C TYR A 131 -41.35 3.16 27.03
N GLY A 132 -42.64 2.86 26.91
CA GLY A 132 -43.77 3.67 27.35
C GLY A 132 -44.85 2.72 27.82
#